data_AF-A0A356AMN9-F1
#
_entry.id   AF-A0A356AMN9-F1
#
_cell.length_a   1.000
_cell.length_b   1.000
_cell.length_c   1.000
_cell.angle_alpha   90.00
_cell.angle_beta   90.00
_cell.angle_gamma   90.00
#
_symmetry.space_group_name_H-M   'P 1'
#
loop_
_entity.id
_entity.type
_entity.pdbx_description
1 polymer ?
#
loop_
_entity_poly.entity_id
_entity_poly.type
_entity_poly.pdbx_seq_one_letter_code
_entity_poly.pdbx_strand_id
1 'polypeptide(L)' 'LQKAVEVLDDDTPQTLQKRVMEQAEWQLLPRAVSLFCEGKLAVSGNRVRIKE' A
#
# COMPACT_ATOMS: atom_id res chain seq x y z
N LEU A 1 2.04 5.32 1.35
CA LEU A 1 0.61 4.94 1.25
C LEU A 1 0.45 3.65 2.03
N GLN A 2 -0.61 3.52 2.83
CA GLN A 2 -0.80 2.38 3.72
C GLN A 2 -2.30 2.10 3.83
N LYS A 3 -2.66 0.83 4.01
CA LYS A 3 -4.04 0.38 4.19
C LYS A 3 -4.04 -0.84 5.12
N ALA A 4 -4.92 -0.83 6.10
CA ALA A 4 -5.16 -2.00 6.94
C ALA A 4 -6.02 -3.02 6.18
N VAL A 5 -5.79 -4.30 6.42
CA VAL A 5 -6.57 -5.41 5.88
C VAL A 5 -7.10 -6.20 7.06
N GLU A 6 -8.40 -6.47 7.05
CA GLU A 6 -9.06 -7.22 8.10
C GLU A 6 -8.64 -8.69 8.05
N VAL A 7 -8.35 -9.25 9.22
CA VAL A 7 -8.12 -10.68 9.44
C VAL A 7 -9.43 -11.28 9.93
N LEU A 8 -9.87 -12.37 9.30
CA LEU A 8 -11.10 -13.08 9.63
C LEU A 8 -10.75 -14.36 10.39
N ASP A 9 -11.67 -14.84 11.23
CA ASP A 9 -11.44 -16.01 12.08
C ASP A 9 -11.08 -17.28 11.28
N ASP A 10 -11.64 -17.45 10.08
CA ASP A 10 -11.42 -18.61 9.22
C ASP A 10 -10.25 -18.43 8.24
N ASP A 11 -9.39 -17.43 8.42
CA ASP A 11 -8.27 -17.22 7.52
C ASP A 11 -7.23 -18.35 7.58
N THR A 12 -6.89 -18.84 6.40
CA THR A 12 -5.62 -19.53 6.17
C THR A 12 -4.56 -18.52 5.77
N PRO A 13 -3.26 -18.84 5.90
CA PRO A 13 -2.20 -17.98 5.38
C PRO A 13 -2.40 -17.61 3.90
N GLN A 14 -2.92 -18.54 3.10
CA GLN A 14 -3.17 -18.33 1.67
C GLN A 14 -4.35 -17.39 1.41
N THR A 15 -5.45 -17.51 2.14
CA THR A 15 -6.62 -16.63 1.97
C THR A 15 -6.32 -15.21 2.45
N LEU A 16 -5.64 -15.09 3.59
CA LEU A 16 -5.21 -13.79 4.11
C LEU A 16 -4.20 -13.13 3.15
N GLN A 17 -3.20 -13.87 2.66
CA GLN A 17 -2.25 -13.35 1.67
C GLN A 17 -2.97 -12.82 0.43
N LYS A 18 -3.89 -13.61 -0.16
CA LYS A 18 -4.65 -13.19 -1.33
C LYS A 18 -5.44 -11.91 -1.05
N ARG A 19 -6.06 -11.80 0.13
CA ARG A 19 -6.77 -10.58 0.54
C ARG A 19 -5.84 -9.38 0.65
N VAL A 20 -4.64 -9.54 1.23
CA VAL A 20 -3.63 -8.48 1.31
C VAL A 20 -3.22 -7.99 -0.07
N MET A 21 -3.02 -8.90 -1.02
CA MET A 21 -2.68 -8.55 -2.39
C MET A 21 -3.81 -7.76 -3.06
N GLU A 22 -5.03 -8.30 -3.06
CA GLU A 22 -6.18 -7.73 -3.77
C GLU A 22 -6.66 -6.41 -3.17
N GLN A 23 -6.70 -6.32 -1.84
CA GLN A 23 -7.26 -5.17 -1.15
C GLN A 23 -6.24 -4.08 -0.88
N ALA A 24 -4.95 -4.39 -0.76
CA ALA A 24 -3.90 -3.42 -0.44
C ALA A 24 -2.83 -3.35 -1.53
N GLU A 25 -2.01 -4.38 -1.74
CA GLU A 25 -0.79 -4.25 -2.55
C GLU A 25 -1.08 -3.84 -4.00
N TRP A 26 -2.03 -4.49 -4.66
CA TRP A 26 -2.38 -4.20 -6.06
C TRP A 26 -2.98 -2.82 -6.27
N GLN A 27 -3.51 -2.19 -5.22
CA GLN A 27 -4.03 -0.81 -5.28
C GLN A 27 -2.94 0.21 -4.92
N LEU A 28 -2.17 -0.08 -3.87
CA LEU A 28 -1.23 0.87 -3.29
C LEU A 28 0.10 0.93 -4.04
N LEU A 29 0.61 -0.20 -4.52
CA LEU A 29 1.90 -0.24 -5.21
C LEU A 29 1.85 0.56 -6.53
N PRO A 30 0.87 0.37 -7.43
CA PRO A 30 0.79 1.19 -8.64
C PRO A 30 0.63 2.69 -8.34
N ARG A 31 -0.17 3.04 -7.33
CA ARG A 31 -0.33 4.44 -6.91
C ARG A 31 0.96 5.04 -6.35
N ALA A 32 1.72 4.29 -5.57
CA ALA A 32 3.01 4.73 -5.06
C ALA A 32 4.01 4.98 -6.21
N VAL A 33 4.04 4.09 -7.20
CA VAL A 33 4.87 4.24 -8.41
C VAL A 33 4.44 5.45 -9.23
N SER A 34 3.13 5.68 -9.44
CA SER A 34 2.63 6.86 -10.16
C SER A 34 3.05 8.15 -9.46
N LEU A 35 2.87 8.27 -8.14
CA LEU A 35 3.31 9.44 -7.37
C LEU A 35 4.82 9.68 -7.47
N PHE A 36 5.61 8.61 -7.54
CA PHE A 36 7.06 8.70 -7.74
C PHE A 36 7.38 9.25 -9.14
N CYS A 37 6.80 8.66 -10.19
CA CYS A 37 7.00 9.08 -11.58
C CYS A 37 6.52 10.52 -11.83
N GLU A 38 5.47 10.96 -11.13
CA GLU A 38 4.95 12.33 -11.18
C GLU A 38 5.81 13.34 -10.38
N GLY A 39 6.86 12.90 -9.69
CA GLY A 39 7.71 13.79 -8.88
C GLY A 39 7.03 14.35 -7.62
N LYS A 40 5.91 13.74 -7.19
CA LYS A 40 5.07 14.18 -6.07
C LYS A 40 5.56 13.73 -4.71
N LEU A 41 6.65 13.00 -4.62
CA LEU A 41 7.21 12.51 -3.35
C LEU A 41 8.40 13.38 -2.90
N ALA A 42 8.46 13.67 -1.59
CA ALA A 42 9.60 14.32 -0.95
C ALA A 42 9.98 13.59 0.34
N VAL A 43 11.25 13.19 0.47
CA VAL A 43 11.76 12.55 1.70
C VAL A 43 12.15 13.62 2.71
N SER A 44 11.72 13.45 3.96
CA SER A 44 11.99 14.33 5.10
C SER A 44 12.41 13.47 6.29
N GLY A 45 13.73 13.32 6.49
CA GLY A 45 14.29 12.40 7.47
C GLY A 45 13.87 10.95 7.19
N ASN A 46 13.19 10.32 8.14
CA ASN A 46 12.65 8.96 8.03
C ASN A 46 11.18 8.90 7.54
N ARG A 47 10.64 10.01 7.01
CA ARG A 47 9.25 10.10 6.52
C ARG A 47 9.19 10.60 5.07
N VAL A 48 8.12 10.24 4.36
CA VAL A 48 7.82 10.72 3.01
C VAL A 48 6.60 11.63 3.05
N ARG A 49 6.70 12.81 2.44
CA ARG A 49 5.60 13.75 2.19
C ARG A 49 5.13 13.61 0.75
N ILE A 50 3.83 13.67 0.54
CA ILE A 50 3.20 13.72 -0.79
C ILE A 50 2.83 15.17 -1.04
N LYS A 51 3.32 15.75 -2.14
CA LYS A 51 3.01 17.11 -2.59
C LYS A 51 1.60 17.12 -3.19
N GLU A 52 0.86 18.19 -2.97
CA GLU A 52 -0.44 18.44 -3.64
C GLU A 52 -0.26 18.58 -5.16
#